data_AF-A0A9E1XEJ5-F1
#
_entry.id   AF-A0A9E1XEJ5-F1
#
_cell.length_a   1.000
_cell.length_b   1.000
_cell.length_c   1.000
_cell.angle_alpha   90.00
_cell.angle_beta   90.00
_cell.angle_gamma   90.00
#
_symmetry.space_group_name_H-M   'P 1'
#
loop_
_entity.id
_entity.type
_entity.pdbx_description
1 polymer ?
#
loop_
_entity_poly.entity_id
_entity_poly.type
_entity_poly.pdbx_seq_one_letter_code
_entity_poly.pdbx_strand_id
1 'polypeptide(L)'
;MHATHYGGAPSYKKWNKRESGKSSIFVTTENSSSSTSSNSAGDRYDPYALFLQNNYHLIQEEVAQGFGTSIEVIAQFYRCQKPLYNDARHTLNANYALLFNEKQSEKNIQQNIEQVLLENELLRNECKNLPMNAT
;
A
#
# COMPACT_ATOMS: atom_id res chain seq x y z
N MET A 1 26.31 23.27 -39.18
CA MET A 1 26.79 23.30 -37.78
C MET A 1 25.58 23.49 -36.88
N HIS A 2 25.50 22.64 -35.85
CA HIS A 2 24.53 22.54 -34.73
C HIS A 2 23.02 22.46 -35.00
N ALA A 3 22.47 21.27 -34.74
CA ALA A 3 21.09 21.08 -34.28
C ALA A 3 21.16 20.50 -32.85
N THR A 4 20.61 21.25 -31.89
CA THR A 4 20.46 20.88 -30.48
C THR A 4 19.26 19.94 -30.32
N HIS A 5 19.48 18.77 -29.72
CA HIS A 5 18.43 17.80 -29.40
C HIS A 5 17.97 18.03 -27.95
N TYR A 6 16.83 18.70 -27.75
CA TYR A 6 16.15 18.74 -26.46
C TYR A 6 14.91 17.85 -26.52
N GLY A 7 14.87 16.87 -25.62
CA GLY A 7 13.83 15.86 -25.51
C GLY A 7 12.44 16.45 -25.26
N GLY A 8 11.45 15.85 -25.92
CA GLY A 8 10.04 16.17 -25.72
C GLY A 8 9.54 15.70 -24.35
N ALA A 9 8.56 16.43 -23.81
CA ALA A 9 7.87 16.09 -22.57
C ALA A 9 7.01 14.82 -22.72
N PRO A 10 6.84 14.02 -21.65
CA PRO A 10 5.97 12.85 -21.70
C PRO A 10 4.48 13.26 -21.78
N SER A 11 3.77 12.65 -22.72
CA SER A 11 2.34 12.85 -22.94
C SER A 11 1.52 12.06 -21.91
N TYR A 12 0.86 12.75 -20.97
CA TYR A 12 -0.11 12.15 -20.06
C TYR A 12 -1.41 11.81 -20.80
N LYS A 13 -1.84 10.55 -20.74
CA LYS A 13 -3.19 10.17 -21.19
C LYS A 13 -4.20 10.55 -20.10
N LYS A 14 -5.06 11.51 -20.45
CA LYS A 14 -6.18 12.03 -19.66
C LYS A 14 -7.20 10.92 -19.39
N TRP A 15 -7.30 10.46 -18.14
CA TRP A 15 -8.38 9.57 -17.68
C TRP A 15 -9.61 10.41 -17.30
N ASN A 16 -10.79 10.00 -17.77
CA ASN A 16 -12.03 10.75 -17.64
C ASN A 16 -12.57 10.70 -16.20
N LYS A 17 -12.78 11.88 -15.60
CA LYS A 17 -13.56 12.06 -14.37
C LYS A 17 -15.00 11.59 -14.60
N ARG A 18 -15.48 10.65 -13.78
CA ARG A 18 -16.90 10.57 -13.41
C ARG A 18 -17.07 11.27 -12.07
N GLU A 19 -17.61 12.47 -12.14
CA GLU A 19 -18.09 13.24 -11.01
C GLU A 19 -19.51 12.77 -10.69
N SER A 20 -19.75 12.27 -9.47
CA SER A 20 -21.08 12.19 -8.86
C SER A 20 -20.96 11.88 -7.37
N GLY A 21 -21.46 12.79 -6.53
CA GLY A 21 -22.06 12.42 -5.24
C GLY A 21 -21.19 12.58 -3.99
N LYS A 22 -21.28 13.77 -3.37
CA LYS A 22 -21.27 13.89 -1.91
C LYS A 22 -22.20 12.85 -1.29
N SER A 23 -21.73 12.05 -0.33
CA SER A 23 -22.56 11.45 0.73
C SER A 23 -21.63 10.94 1.84
N SER A 24 -21.44 11.70 2.92
CA SER A 24 -22.10 11.47 4.22
C SER A 24 -22.16 9.98 4.59
N ILE A 25 -21.17 9.51 5.36
CA ILE A 25 -21.05 8.15 5.91
C ILE A 25 -22.04 7.97 7.09
N PHE A 26 -23.32 8.24 6.87
CA PHE A 26 -24.39 7.89 7.82
C PHE A 26 -25.67 7.62 7.03
N VAL A 27 -25.85 6.36 6.64
CA VAL A 27 -27.18 5.85 6.24
C VAL A 27 -27.44 4.63 7.11
N THR A 28 -28.18 4.86 8.20
CA THR A 28 -28.95 3.81 8.87
C THR A 28 -30.18 3.55 8.01
N THR A 29 -30.29 2.35 7.46
CA THR A 29 -31.59 1.85 6.98
C THR A 29 -31.69 0.38 7.34
N GLU A 30 -32.55 0.13 8.33
CA GLU A 30 -32.90 -1.21 8.77
C GLU A 30 -33.70 -1.94 7.68
N ASN A 31 -33.39 -3.24 7.59
CA ASN A 31 -34.21 -4.33 7.06
C ASN A 31 -34.47 -4.39 5.53
N SER A 32 -33.69 -5.25 4.86
CA SER A 32 -34.14 -6.06 3.72
C SER A 32 -33.25 -7.30 3.63
N SER A 33 -33.64 -8.36 4.33
CA SER A 33 -33.02 -9.67 4.25
C SER A 33 -32.99 -10.19 2.82
N SER A 34 -31.81 -10.31 2.25
CA SER A 34 -31.53 -11.17 1.08
C SER A 34 -30.37 -12.07 1.46
N SER A 35 -30.71 -13.20 2.08
CA SER A 35 -29.77 -14.25 2.45
C SER A 35 -29.15 -14.86 1.19
N THR A 36 -27.96 -14.40 0.83
CA THR A 36 -27.02 -15.18 0.01
C THR A 36 -25.99 -15.77 0.96
N SER A 37 -26.35 -16.90 1.55
CA SER A 37 -25.42 -17.76 2.28
C SER A 37 -24.40 -18.35 1.30
N SER A 38 -23.22 -17.75 1.21
CA SER A 38 -22.02 -18.46 0.77
C SER A 38 -21.23 -18.82 2.02
N ASN A 39 -21.43 -20.05 2.48
CA ASN A 39 -20.75 -20.60 3.64
C ASN A 39 -19.47 -21.29 3.16
N SER A 40 -18.32 -20.63 3.27
CA SER A 40 -17.04 -21.30 3.42
C SER A 40 -16.38 -20.80 4.70
N ALA A 41 -16.32 -21.67 5.70
CA ALA A 41 -15.46 -21.49 6.86
C ALA A 41 -14.01 -21.32 6.38
N GLY A 42 -13.49 -20.10 6.27
CA GLY A 42 -12.11 -19.88 5.82
C GLY A 42 -11.74 -18.46 5.36
N ASP A 43 -12.70 -17.61 4.99
CA ASP A 43 -12.38 -16.28 4.44
C ASP A 43 -12.36 -15.22 5.56
N ARG A 44 -11.30 -15.26 6.40
CA ARG A 44 -11.03 -14.14 7.31
C ARG A 44 -10.70 -12.93 6.45
N TYR A 45 -11.63 -12.00 6.35
CA TYR A 45 -11.39 -10.70 5.72
C TYR A 45 -10.15 -10.04 6.32
N ASP A 46 -9.08 -9.96 5.53
CA ASP A 46 -7.87 -9.22 5.87
C ASP A 46 -7.91 -7.86 5.13
N PRO A 47 -8.24 -6.76 5.83
CA PRO A 47 -8.32 -5.44 5.21
C PRO A 47 -6.97 -4.96 4.69
N TYR A 48 -5.87 -5.43 5.27
CA TYR A 48 -4.54 -5.03 4.84
C TYR A 48 -4.14 -5.74 3.55
N ALA A 49 -4.33 -7.05 3.48
CA ALA A 49 -4.11 -7.80 2.25
C ALA A 49 -4.93 -7.25 1.08
N LEU A 50 -6.20 -6.90 1.32
CA LEU A 50 -7.07 -6.29 0.31
C LEU A 50 -6.58 -4.89 -0.12
N PHE A 51 -6.13 -4.06 0.83
CA PHE A 51 -5.55 -2.75 0.52
C PHE A 51 -4.31 -2.88 -0.37
N LEU A 52 -3.40 -3.81 -0.03
CA LEU A 52 -2.17 -4.04 -0.79
C LEU A 52 -2.44 -4.48 -2.23
N GLN A 53 -3.39 -5.41 -2.43
CA GLN A 53 -3.78 -5.87 -3.77
C GLN A 53 -4.41 -4.75 -4.59
N ASN A 54 -5.42 -4.08 -4.04
CA ASN A 54 -6.15 -3.03 -4.77
C ASN A 54 -5.29 -1.81 -5.14
N ASN A 55 -4.18 -1.59 -4.42
CA ASN A 55 -3.32 -0.43 -4.59
C ASN A 55 -1.88 -0.80 -4.99
N TYR A 56 -1.62 -2.03 -5.43
CA TYR A 56 -0.25 -2.52 -5.66
C TYR A 56 0.59 -1.57 -6.54
N HIS A 57 0.07 -1.16 -7.70
CA HIS A 57 0.77 -0.26 -8.61
C HIS A 57 0.96 1.15 -8.04
N LEU A 58 -0.01 1.66 -7.27
CA LEU A 58 0.11 2.96 -6.60
C LEU A 58 1.17 2.89 -5.51
N ILE A 59 1.18 1.84 -4.69
CA ILE A 59 2.18 1.61 -3.66
C ILE A 59 3.56 1.50 -4.32
N GLN A 60 3.68 0.75 -5.41
CA GLN A 60 4.92 0.63 -6.15
C GLN A 60 5.44 2.00 -6.61
N GLU A 61 4.58 2.82 -7.21
CA GLU A 61 4.94 4.17 -7.66
C GLU A 61 5.37 5.06 -6.48
N GLU A 62 4.57 5.13 -5.41
CA GLU A 62 4.85 5.97 -4.24
C GLU A 62 6.13 5.51 -3.52
N VAL A 63 6.38 4.20 -3.42
CA VAL A 63 7.62 3.65 -2.86
C VAL A 63 8.80 4.00 -3.76
N ALA A 64 8.69 3.93 -5.08
CA ALA A 64 9.77 4.34 -6.00
C ALA A 64 10.10 5.83 -5.87
N GLN A 65 9.07 6.67 -5.72
CA GLN A 65 9.23 8.12 -5.53
C GLN A 65 9.73 8.49 -4.13
N GLY A 66 9.56 7.59 -3.16
CA GLY A 66 9.93 7.82 -1.76
C GLY A 66 8.97 8.78 -1.05
N PHE A 67 7.76 8.96 -1.56
CA PHE A 67 6.68 9.71 -0.92
C PHE A 67 5.30 9.25 -1.40
N GLY A 68 4.29 9.41 -0.55
CA GLY A 68 2.93 8.99 -0.87
C GLY A 68 2.12 8.58 0.34
N THR A 69 0.79 8.60 0.17
CA THR A 69 -0.15 8.33 1.27
C THR A 69 -0.31 6.84 1.56
N SER A 70 -0.07 5.98 0.57
CA SER A 70 -0.16 4.52 0.74
C SER A 70 0.91 4.00 1.69
N ILE A 71 2.09 4.62 1.71
CA ILE A 71 3.18 4.32 2.65
C ILE A 71 2.76 4.63 4.10
N GLU A 72 2.06 5.74 4.32
CA GLU A 72 1.54 6.10 5.64
C GLU A 72 0.47 5.11 6.09
N VAL A 73 -0.39 4.65 5.18
CA VAL A 73 -1.39 3.61 5.45
C VAL A 73 -0.72 2.29 5.83
N ILE A 74 0.33 1.87 5.11
CA ILE A 74 1.13 0.69 5.47
C ILE A 74 1.67 0.82 6.90
N ALA A 75 2.29 1.95 7.23
CA ALA A 75 2.80 2.21 8.59
C ALA A 75 1.69 2.18 9.66
N GLN A 76 0.47 2.63 9.33
CA GLN A 76 -0.69 2.56 10.22
C GLN A 76 -1.15 1.13 10.51
N PHE A 77 -1.14 0.24 9.50
CA PHE A 77 -1.47 -1.18 9.70
C PHE A 77 -0.52 -1.85 10.70
N TYR A 78 0.76 -1.47 10.67
CA TYR A 78 1.75 -1.91 11.66
C TYR A 78 1.76 -1.12 12.97
N ARG A 79 0.81 -0.21 13.16
CA ARG A 79 0.67 0.65 14.36
C ARG A 79 1.92 1.49 14.65
N CYS A 80 2.67 1.86 13.62
CA CYS A 80 3.75 2.82 13.74
C CYS A 80 3.19 4.19 14.14
N GLN A 81 3.89 4.91 15.01
CA GLN A 81 3.52 6.28 15.35
C GLN A 81 3.84 7.23 14.17
N LYS A 82 3.11 8.34 14.05
CA LYS A 82 3.31 9.32 12.95
C LYS A 82 4.77 9.78 12.75
N PRO A 83 5.58 10.01 13.80
CA PRO A 83 6.99 10.38 13.61
C PRO A 83 7.79 9.36 12.79
N LEU A 84 7.41 8.07 12.85
CA LEU A 84 8.10 6.95 12.19
C LEU A 84 7.66 6.75 10.74
N TYR A 85 6.69 7.53 10.23
CA TYR A 85 6.25 7.39 8.84
C TYR A 85 7.38 7.76 7.86
N ASN A 86 8.22 8.73 8.23
CA ASN A 86 9.40 9.06 7.44
C ASN A 86 10.41 7.91 7.43
N ASP A 87 10.64 7.26 8.57
CA ASP A 87 11.53 6.09 8.66
C ASP A 87 11.00 4.92 7.83
N ALA A 88 9.70 4.62 7.92
CA ALA A 88 9.05 3.60 7.09
C ALA A 88 9.20 3.90 5.60
N ARG A 89 9.00 5.16 5.21
CA ARG A 89 9.14 5.62 3.83
C ARG A 89 10.55 5.47 3.28
N HIS A 90 11.55 5.89 4.06
CA HIS A 90 12.96 5.75 3.66
C HIS A 90 13.34 4.27 3.57
N THR A 91 12.88 3.46 4.53
CA THR A 91 13.17 2.02 4.57
C THR A 91 12.56 1.29 3.37
N LEU A 92 11.29 1.55 3.03
CA LEU A 92 10.64 0.92 1.87
C LEU A 92 11.27 1.39 0.54
N ASN A 93 11.55 2.69 0.38
CA ASN A 93 12.17 3.22 -0.82
C ASN A 93 13.58 2.64 -1.05
N ALA A 94 14.42 2.60 -0.01
CA ALA A 94 15.76 2.03 -0.09
C ALA A 94 15.77 0.54 -0.48
N ASN A 95 14.66 -0.16 -0.20
CA ASN A 95 14.50 -1.59 -0.47
C ASN A 95 13.54 -1.88 -1.63
N TYR A 96 13.31 -0.91 -2.52
CA TYR A 96 12.37 -1.05 -3.65
C TYR A 96 12.57 -2.33 -4.47
N ALA A 97 13.83 -2.70 -4.76
CA ALA A 97 14.14 -3.90 -5.54
C ALA A 97 13.78 -5.22 -4.83
N LEU A 98 13.76 -5.23 -3.49
CA LEU A 98 13.30 -6.40 -2.72
C LEU A 98 11.78 -6.51 -2.74
N LEU A 99 11.10 -5.36 -2.76
CA LEU A 99 9.64 -5.28 -2.76
C LEU A 99 9.02 -5.58 -4.14
N PHE A 100 9.64 -5.10 -5.23
CA PHE A 100 9.01 -5.00 -6.56
C PHE A 100 9.85 -5.53 -7.75
N ASN A 101 10.72 -6.52 -7.55
CA ASN A 101 11.41 -7.12 -8.71
C ASN A 101 10.50 -8.00 -9.57
N GLU A 102 10.88 -8.25 -10.83
CA GLU A 102 10.10 -9.08 -11.78
C GLU A 102 9.80 -10.50 -11.30
N LYS A 103 10.56 -11.02 -10.33
CA LYS A 103 10.36 -12.35 -9.74
C LYS A 103 9.42 -12.33 -8.54
N GLN A 104 9.11 -11.16 -7.98
CA GLN A 104 8.21 -10.99 -6.85
C GLN A 104 6.79 -10.82 -7.36
N SER A 105 5.89 -11.68 -6.86
CA SER A 105 4.47 -11.57 -7.19
C SER A 105 3.77 -10.58 -6.26
N GLU A 106 2.72 -9.92 -6.76
CA GLU A 106 1.80 -9.10 -5.96
C GLU A 106 1.29 -9.85 -4.72
N LYS A 107 1.17 -11.19 -4.79
CA LYS A 107 0.72 -12.04 -3.67
C LYS A 107 1.69 -12.05 -2.48
N ASN A 108 2.96 -11.69 -2.69
CA ASN A 108 4.00 -11.72 -1.65
C ASN A 108 4.30 -10.34 -1.06
N ILE A 109 3.64 -9.27 -1.56
CA ILE A 109 4.01 -7.89 -1.20
C ILE A 109 3.92 -7.63 0.31
N GLN A 110 2.93 -8.21 0.98
CA GLN A 110 2.79 -8.13 2.43
C GLN A 110 4.02 -8.67 3.16
N GLN A 111 4.43 -9.90 2.83
CA GLN A 111 5.58 -10.56 3.45
C GLN A 111 6.88 -9.79 3.17
N ASN A 112 7.04 -9.27 1.94
CA ASN A 112 8.21 -8.48 1.57
C ASN A 112 8.27 -7.17 2.38
N ILE A 113 7.12 -6.50 2.58
CA ILE A 113 7.03 -5.30 3.44
C ILE A 113 7.39 -5.65 4.89
N GLU A 114 6.83 -6.73 5.44
CA GLU A 114 7.12 -7.18 6.81
C GLU A 114 8.62 -7.41 7.01
N GLN A 115 9.26 -8.13 6.09
CA GLN A 115 10.69 -8.39 6.15
C GLN A 115 11.49 -7.08 6.14
N VAL A 116 11.21 -6.18 5.20
CA VAL A 116 11.93 -4.90 5.06
C VAL A 116 11.75 -4.02 6.30
N LEU A 117 10.56 -3.98 6.89
CA LEU A 117 10.31 -3.21 8.11
C LEU A 117 10.99 -3.84 9.35
N LEU A 118 11.04 -5.17 9.42
CA LEU A 118 11.73 -5.90 10.49
C LEU A 118 13.25 -5.74 10.45
N GLU A 119 13.85 -5.55 9.27
CA GLU A 119 15.29 -5.31 9.14
C GLU A 119 15.71 -3.93 9.71
N ASN A 120 14.79 -2.96 9.76
CA ASN A 120 15.03 -1.67 10.41
C ASN A 120 14.80 -1.75 11.93
N GLU A 121 15.86 -1.54 12.72
CA GLU A 121 15.80 -1.69 14.18
C GLU A 121 14.78 -0.76 14.86
N LEU A 122 14.71 0.50 14.42
CA LEU A 122 13.79 1.48 14.97
C LEU A 122 12.34 1.07 14.71
N LEU A 123 12.02 0.71 13.47
CA LEU A 123 10.67 0.30 13.07
C LEU A 123 10.27 -1.02 13.74
N ARG A 124 11.18 -1.99 13.79
CA ARG A 124 10.98 -3.27 14.49
C ARG A 124 10.62 -3.07 15.96
N ASN A 125 11.30 -2.16 16.65
CA ASN A 125 11.10 -1.95 18.08
C ASN A 125 9.85 -1.12 18.40
N GLU A 126 9.48 -0.17 17.53
CA GLU A 126 8.43 0.80 17.83
C GLU A 126 7.07 0.47 17.17
N CYS A 127 7.05 -0.25 16.05
CA CYS A 127 5.81 -0.64 15.38
C CYS A 127 5.24 -1.94 15.99
N LYS A 128 4.04 -1.86 16.57
CA LYS A 128 3.51 -2.88 17.50
C LYS A 128 2.99 -4.16 16.85
N ASN A 129 2.75 -4.16 15.55
CA ASN A 129 2.10 -5.27 14.83
C ASN A 129 3.04 -5.97 13.84
N LEU A 130 4.34 -5.70 13.89
CA LEU A 130 5.30 -6.47 13.09
C LEU A 130 5.42 -7.88 13.67
N PRO A 131 5.29 -8.94 12.85
CA PRO A 131 5.48 -10.31 13.31
C PRO A 131 6.95 -10.48 13.70
N MET A 132 7.24 -10.47 15.00
CA MET A 132 8.57 -10.83 15.50
C MET A 132 8.78 -12.32 15.21
N ASN A 133 9.84 -12.67 14.49
CA ASN A 133 10.29 -14.06 14.46
C ASN A 133 10.65 -14.46 15.90
N ALA A 134 9.80 -15.29 16.51
CA ALA A 134 10.14 -15.96 17.76
C ALA A 134 11.40 -16.78 17.51
N THR A 135 12.53 -16.29 18.01
CA THR A 135 13.82 -16.98 17.95
C THR A 135 13.86 -18.06 19.03
#